data_AF-A0A7Z7CMZ3-F1
#
_entry.id   AF-A0A7Z7CMZ3-F1
#
_cell.length_a   1.000
_cell.length_b   1.000
_cell.length_c   1.000
_cell.angle_alpha   90.00
_cell.angle_beta   90.00
_cell.angle_gamma   90.00
#
_symmetry.space_group_name_H-M   'P 1'
#
loop_
_entity.id
_entity.type
_entity.pdbx_description
1 polymer ?
#
loop_
_entity_poly.entity_id
_entity_poly.type
_entity_poly.pdbx_seq_one_letter_code
_entity_poly.pdbx_strand_id
1 'polypeptide(L)'
;MTATLYQRDYNVLTDDERKAWDEMDAAEKLRNTSKLRKAVNYLTYPKAVRHYLSFFPNHYLDTVDLKDEPRLNDLLAKFIADLDATNATETTLMANIKNNEAHFIIAYILKSYDFGHHDVYVIPEFWLGNTYPCRLFNNWQKLGRIRVYFR
;
A
#
# COMPACT_ATOMS: atom_id res chain seq x y z
N MET A 1 0.47 1.88 -20.12
CA MET A 1 -0.40 2.01 -18.94
C MET A 1 0.48 1.95 -17.72
N THR A 2 0.50 3.00 -16.90
CA THR A 2 1.23 3.01 -15.62
C THR A 2 0.57 2.00 -14.69
N ALA A 3 1.35 1.09 -14.10
CA ALA A 3 0.81 0.05 -13.23
C ALA A 3 0.63 0.62 -11.81
N THR A 4 -0.57 1.10 -11.49
CA THR A 4 -0.96 1.54 -10.14
C THR A 4 -1.65 0.39 -9.37
N LEU A 5 -1.57 0.42 -8.04
CA LEU A 5 -2.27 -0.57 -7.20
C LEU A 5 -3.76 -0.30 -7.12
N TYR A 6 -4.12 0.98 -7.08
CA TYR A 6 -5.47 1.46 -6.85
C TYR A 6 -6.07 2.02 -8.13
N GLN A 7 -7.41 2.00 -8.21
CA GLN A 7 -8.14 2.68 -9.28
C GLN A 7 -8.05 4.20 -9.14
N ARG A 8 -8.00 4.69 -7.90
CA ARG A 8 -7.82 6.10 -7.56
C ARG A 8 -6.36 6.52 -7.72
N ASP A 9 -6.14 7.70 -8.29
CA ASP A 9 -4.83 8.37 -8.26
C ASP A 9 -4.65 9.15 -6.95
N TYR A 10 -3.71 8.72 -6.13
CA TYR A 10 -3.33 9.34 -4.86
C TYR A 10 -2.20 10.37 -4.99
N ASN A 11 -1.66 10.61 -6.19
CA ASN A 11 -0.78 11.76 -6.41
C ASN A 11 -1.53 13.08 -6.39
N VAL A 12 -2.86 13.04 -6.43
CA VAL A 12 -3.72 14.23 -6.48
C VAL A 12 -4.75 14.12 -5.35
N LEU A 13 -4.82 15.17 -4.54
CA LEU A 13 -5.90 15.37 -3.58
C LEU A 13 -7.02 16.16 -4.24
N THR A 14 -8.26 15.82 -3.92
CA THR A 14 -9.40 16.67 -4.26
C THR A 14 -9.37 17.96 -3.43
N ASP A 15 -10.07 18.99 -3.89
CA ASP A 15 -10.13 20.28 -3.18
C ASP A 15 -10.66 20.11 -1.75
N ASP A 16 -11.67 19.25 -1.56
CA ASP A 16 -12.25 18.96 -0.25
C ASP A 16 -11.27 18.26 0.70
N GLU A 17 -10.52 17.26 0.21
CA GLU A 17 -9.51 16.56 1.00
C GLU A 17 -8.32 17.44 1.33
N ARG A 18 -7.92 18.32 0.40
CA ARG A 18 -6.87 19.31 0.63
C ARG A 18 -7.29 20.31 1.69
N LYS A 19 -8.52 20.81 1.63
CA LYS A 19 -9.05 21.71 2.65
C LYS A 19 -9.12 21.04 4.02
N ALA A 20 -9.63 19.80 4.09
CA ALA A 20 -9.67 19.05 5.34
C ALA A 20 -8.26 18.81 5.92
N TRP A 21 -7.27 18.54 5.06
CA TRP A 21 -5.88 18.41 5.47
C TRP A 21 -5.30 19.73 6.00
N ASP A 22 -5.51 20.84 5.29
CA ASP A 22 -5.00 22.15 5.67
C ASP A 22 -5.59 22.60 7.03
N GLU A 23 -6.87 22.32 7.29
CA GLU A 23 -7.53 22.58 8.58
C GLU A 23 -6.92 21.74 9.72
N MET A 24 -6.65 20.45 9.47
CA MET A 24 -5.99 19.56 10.44
C MET A 24 -4.55 20.00 10.71
N ASP A 25 -3.77 20.28 9.67
CA ASP A 25 -2.38 20.71 9.76
C ASP A 25 -2.25 22.06 10.47
N ALA A 26 -3.16 23.01 10.20
CA ALA A 26 -3.22 24.28 10.91
C ALA A 26 -3.53 24.09 12.42
N ALA A 27 -4.50 23.23 12.76
CA ALA A 27 -4.84 22.91 14.14
C ALA A 27 -3.68 22.22 14.87
N GLU A 28 -2.94 21.35 14.19
CA GLU A 28 -1.76 20.69 14.73
C GLU A 28 -0.58 21.65 14.94
N LYS A 29 -0.30 22.52 13.97
CA LYS A 29 0.73 23.57 14.10
C LYS A 29 0.43 24.49 15.28
N LEU A 30 -0.82 24.90 15.48
CA LEU A 30 -1.24 25.67 16.65
C LEU A 30 -0.99 24.90 17.96
N ARG A 31 -1.32 23.61 18.02
CA ARG A 31 -1.07 22.76 19.19
C ARG A 31 0.42 22.59 19.49
N ASN A 32 1.28 22.48 18.48
CA ASN A 32 2.72 22.28 18.63
C ASN A 32 3.50 23.54 19.03
N THR A 33 2.88 24.73 19.06
CA THR A 33 3.50 25.94 19.62
C THR A 33 3.47 25.99 21.15
N SER A 34 2.61 25.17 21.78
CA SER A 34 2.64 24.94 23.22
C SER A 34 3.89 24.13 23.61
N LYS A 35 4.47 24.36 24.79
CA LYS A 35 5.71 23.70 25.27
C LYS A 35 5.66 22.17 25.36
N LEU A 36 4.54 21.55 25.00
CA LEU A 36 4.34 20.11 24.85
C LEU A 36 4.24 19.79 23.35
N ARG A 37 5.37 19.40 22.73
CA ARG A 37 5.34 18.80 21.39
C ARG A 37 4.57 17.49 21.46
N LYS A 38 3.33 17.48 20.98
CA LYS A 38 2.55 16.26 20.84
C LYS A 38 2.87 15.69 19.46
N ALA A 39 3.22 14.41 19.40
CA ALA A 39 3.50 13.75 18.13
C ALA A 39 2.29 13.85 17.20
N VAL A 40 2.55 14.23 15.95
CA VAL A 40 1.57 14.26 14.85
C VAL A 40 0.97 12.87 14.72
N ASN A 41 -0.36 12.76 14.76
CA ASN A 41 -1.02 11.47 14.65
C ASN A 41 -1.37 11.19 13.18
N TYR A 42 -0.35 10.82 12.40
CA TYR A 42 -0.48 10.44 10.99
C TYR A 42 -1.62 9.44 10.74
N LEU A 43 -1.89 8.54 11.68
CA LEU A 43 -2.95 7.53 11.57
C LEU A 43 -4.38 8.13 11.53
N THR A 44 -4.56 9.39 11.95
CA THR A 44 -5.87 10.07 11.95
C THR A 44 -6.15 10.83 10.67
N TYR A 45 -5.17 10.99 9.79
CA TYR A 45 -5.35 11.69 8.54
C TYR A 45 -6.28 10.91 7.60
N PRO A 46 -7.03 11.59 6.73
CA PRO A 46 -7.79 10.91 5.69
C PRO A 46 -6.89 10.00 4.86
N LYS A 47 -7.40 8.83 4.44
CA LYS A 47 -6.64 7.86 3.65
C LYS A 47 -5.94 8.50 2.44
N ALA A 48 -6.65 9.34 1.69
CA ALA A 48 -6.07 10.02 0.53
C ALA A 48 -4.84 10.87 0.89
N VAL A 49 -4.88 11.57 2.02
CA VAL A 49 -3.77 12.40 2.52
C VAL A 49 -2.59 11.53 2.94
N ARG A 50 -2.85 10.39 3.60
CA ARG A 50 -1.80 9.46 4.03
C ARG A 50 -1.03 8.89 2.84
N HIS A 51 -1.76 8.42 1.82
CA HIS A 51 -1.15 8.02 0.56
C HIS A 51 -0.41 9.16 -0.13
N TYR A 52 -1.01 10.35 -0.22
CA TYR A 52 -0.41 11.52 -0.89
C TYR A 52 0.92 11.95 -0.24
N LEU A 53 1.04 11.82 1.09
CA LEU A 53 2.27 12.13 1.82
C LEU A 53 3.34 11.03 1.72
N SER A 54 3.01 9.85 1.20
CA SER A 54 3.93 8.73 1.04
C SER A 54 4.85 8.92 -0.19
N PHE A 55 5.99 8.23 -0.23
CA PHE A 55 6.95 8.38 -1.34
C PHE A 55 6.39 7.92 -2.70
N PHE A 56 5.57 6.87 -2.68
CA PHE A 56 4.90 6.34 -3.87
C PHE A 56 3.39 6.20 -3.58
N PRO A 57 2.60 7.28 -3.73
CA PRO A 57 1.20 7.31 -3.29
C PRO A 57 0.32 6.17 -3.84
N ASN A 58 0.53 5.81 -5.11
CA ASN A 58 -0.22 4.76 -5.80
C ASN A 58 0.31 3.34 -5.57
N HIS A 59 1.40 3.21 -4.82
CA HIS A 59 2.06 1.95 -4.49
C HIS A 59 2.14 1.70 -2.98
N TYR A 60 1.73 2.66 -2.17
CA TYR A 60 1.76 2.57 -0.72
C TYR A 60 0.71 1.59 -0.19
N LEU A 61 1.11 0.71 0.74
CA LEU A 61 0.19 -0.08 1.53
C LEU A 61 -0.04 0.59 2.87
N ASP A 62 -1.27 1.07 3.02
CA ASP A 62 -1.64 1.87 4.16
C ASP A 62 -1.73 1.06 5.47
N THR A 63 -0.91 1.45 6.44
CA THR A 63 -0.86 0.84 7.78
C THR A 63 -2.18 0.83 8.55
N VAL A 64 -3.09 1.78 8.33
CA VAL A 64 -4.42 1.75 8.97
C VAL A 64 -5.33 0.74 8.29
N ASP A 65 -5.28 0.65 6.97
CA ASP A 65 -6.05 -0.36 6.20
C ASP A 65 -5.55 -1.77 6.50
N LEU A 66 -4.27 -1.91 6.84
CA LEU A 66 -3.65 -3.17 7.29
C LEU A 66 -4.05 -3.58 8.71
N LYS A 67 -4.68 -2.70 9.49
CA LYS A 67 -5.23 -3.02 10.82
C LYS A 67 -6.71 -3.40 10.80
N ASP A 68 -7.37 -3.28 9.66
CA ASP A 68 -8.79 -3.63 9.50
C ASP A 68 -8.98 -5.15 9.35
N GLU A 69 -8.72 -5.88 10.42
CA GLU A 69 -8.76 -7.35 10.44
C GLU A 69 -10.03 -7.97 9.84
N PRO A 70 -11.25 -7.47 10.14
CA PRO A 70 -12.47 -8.05 9.57
C PRO A 70 -12.48 -8.02 8.05
N ARG A 71 -12.12 -6.88 7.44
CA ARG A 71 -12.04 -6.73 5.99
C ARG A 71 -10.95 -7.59 5.39
N LEU A 72 -9.78 -7.63 6.04
CA LEU A 72 -8.65 -8.44 5.57
C LEU A 72 -8.96 -9.93 5.61
N ASN A 73 -9.66 -10.41 6.65
CA ASN A 73 -10.06 -11.80 6.76
C ASN A 73 -11.09 -12.20 5.69
N ASP A 74 -12.05 -11.33 5.37
CA ASP A 74 -13.01 -11.56 4.27
C ASP A 74 -12.30 -11.65 2.91
N LEU A 75 -11.37 -10.73 2.63
CA LEU A 75 -10.57 -10.76 1.40
C LEU A 75 -9.66 -11.98 1.32
N LEU A 76 -9.06 -12.38 2.44
CA LEU A 76 -8.22 -13.57 2.51
C LEU A 76 -9.03 -14.85 2.28
N ALA A 77 -10.24 -14.95 2.84
CA ALA A 77 -11.13 -16.09 2.63
C ALA A 77 -11.51 -16.23 1.14
N LYS A 78 -11.82 -15.12 0.46
CA LYS A 78 -12.09 -15.11 -0.98
C LYS A 78 -10.88 -15.55 -1.79
N PHE A 79 -9.69 -15.09 -1.42
CA PHE A 79 -8.45 -15.49 -2.08
C PHE A 79 -8.14 -16.99 -1.90
N ILE A 80 -8.35 -17.54 -0.71
CA ILE A 80 -8.16 -18.98 -0.44
C ILE A 80 -9.15 -19.81 -1.26
N ALA A 81 -10.42 -19.39 -1.34
CA ALA A 81 -11.41 -20.08 -2.17
C ALA A 81 -11.01 -20.11 -3.66
N ASP A 82 -10.45 -19.01 -4.18
CA ASP A 82 -9.93 -18.95 -5.54
C ASP A 82 -8.66 -19.78 -5.74
N LEU A 83 -7.83 -19.91 -4.70
CA LEU A 83 -6.60 -20.71 -4.73
C LEU A 83 -6.90 -22.21 -4.76
N ASP A 84 -7.91 -22.64 -4.01
CA ASP A 84 -8.33 -24.05 -3.93
C ASP A 84 -9.16 -24.48 -5.16
N ALA A 85 -9.51 -23.54 -6.04
CA ALA A 85 -10.21 -23.84 -7.28
C ALA A 85 -9.33 -24.69 -8.23
N THR A 86 -9.91 -25.71 -8.85
CA THR A 86 -9.20 -26.66 -9.74
C THR A 86 -8.60 -26.02 -10.99
N ASN A 87 -9.02 -24.82 -11.35
CA ASN A 87 -8.54 -24.03 -12.48
C ASN A 87 -7.76 -22.78 -12.07
N ALA A 88 -7.29 -22.71 -10.83
CA ALA A 88 -6.48 -21.60 -10.35
C ALA A 88 -5.19 -21.47 -11.18
N THR A 89 -4.97 -20.29 -11.76
CA THR A 89 -3.74 -19.93 -12.47
C THR A 89 -3.13 -18.69 -11.84
N GLU A 90 -1.83 -18.45 -12.04
CA GLU A 90 -1.18 -17.21 -11.58
C GLU A 90 -1.91 -15.96 -12.09
N THR A 91 -2.43 -16.01 -13.32
CA THR A 91 -3.15 -14.88 -13.92
C THR A 91 -4.48 -14.60 -13.22
N THR A 92 -5.25 -15.64 -12.90
CA THR A 92 -6.54 -15.48 -12.21
C THR A 92 -6.35 -14.99 -10.78
N LEU A 93 -5.34 -15.53 -10.08
CA LEU A 93 -4.99 -15.09 -8.72
C LEU A 93 -4.51 -13.64 -8.68
N MET A 94 -3.64 -13.24 -9.63
CA MET A 94 -3.20 -11.85 -9.76
C MET A 94 -4.36 -10.90 -10.07
N ALA A 95 -5.30 -11.34 -10.94
CA ALA A 95 -6.49 -10.57 -11.25
C ALA A 95 -7.40 -10.40 -10.03
N ASN A 96 -7.59 -11.45 -9.22
CA ASN A 96 -8.34 -11.37 -7.96
C ASN A 96 -7.73 -10.32 -7.02
N ILE A 97 -6.41 -10.42 -6.77
CA ILE A 97 -5.69 -9.47 -5.89
C ILE A 97 -5.90 -8.03 -6.37
N LYS A 98 -5.74 -7.79 -7.68
CA LYS A 98 -5.90 -6.46 -8.26
C LYS A 98 -7.33 -5.94 -8.18
N ASN A 99 -8.32 -6.75 -8.55
CA ASN A 99 -9.72 -6.34 -8.64
C ASN A 99 -10.33 -6.08 -7.26
N ASN A 100 -9.88 -6.82 -6.24
CA ASN A 100 -10.34 -6.67 -4.87
C ASN A 100 -9.44 -5.74 -4.04
N GLU A 101 -8.43 -5.11 -4.65
CA GLU A 101 -7.39 -4.31 -3.99
C GLU A 101 -6.74 -5.04 -2.79
N ALA A 102 -6.65 -6.37 -2.86
CA ALA A 102 -6.17 -7.25 -1.79
C ALA A 102 -4.63 -7.35 -1.77
N HIS A 103 -3.93 -6.26 -2.08
CA HIS A 103 -2.47 -6.21 -2.20
C HIS A 103 -1.74 -6.51 -0.88
N PHE A 104 -2.43 -6.39 0.24
CA PHE A 104 -1.93 -6.79 1.56
C PHE A 104 -1.55 -8.27 1.64
N ILE A 105 -2.15 -9.14 0.82
CA ILE A 105 -1.82 -10.57 0.76
C ILE A 105 -0.34 -10.75 0.42
N ILE A 106 0.19 -9.86 -0.45
CA ILE A 106 1.59 -9.87 -0.87
C ILE A 106 2.49 -9.40 0.28
N ALA A 107 2.05 -8.40 1.05
CA ALA A 107 2.76 -7.97 2.26
C ALA A 107 2.69 -9.04 3.37
N TYR A 108 1.64 -9.85 3.42
CA TYR A 108 1.50 -10.92 4.41
C TYR A 108 2.57 -12.02 4.25
N ILE A 109 3.07 -12.24 3.03
CA ILE A 109 4.24 -13.10 2.77
C ILE A 109 5.47 -12.61 3.56
N LEU A 110 5.51 -11.32 3.85
CA LEU A 110 6.63 -10.64 4.47
C LEU A 110 6.42 -10.40 5.97
N LYS A 111 5.32 -10.92 6.54
CA LYS A 111 5.04 -10.90 7.98
C LYS A 111 6.14 -11.55 8.82
N SER A 112 6.90 -12.47 8.22
CA SER A 112 8.06 -13.13 8.85
C SER A 112 9.29 -12.21 8.96
N TYR A 113 9.25 -11.02 8.38
CA TYR A 113 10.33 -10.05 8.42
C TYR A 113 9.93 -8.87 9.29
N ASP A 114 10.75 -8.56 10.29
CA ASP A 114 10.52 -7.45 11.21
C ASP A 114 11.09 -6.15 10.60
N PHE A 115 10.22 -5.42 9.91
CA PHE A 115 10.61 -4.16 9.25
C PHE A 115 10.36 -2.93 10.12
N GLY A 116 10.15 -3.01 11.44
CA GLY A 116 10.01 -1.79 12.27
C GLY A 116 8.95 -0.77 11.77
N HIS A 117 9.18 0.54 11.98
CA HIS A 117 8.25 1.64 11.61
C HIS A 117 8.31 2.04 10.12
N HIS A 118 8.56 1.08 9.23
CA HIS A 118 8.83 1.34 7.82
C HIS A 118 7.55 1.36 6.99
N ASP A 119 7.49 2.30 6.04
CA ASP A 119 6.41 2.34 5.06
C ASP A 119 6.56 1.17 4.08
N VAL A 120 5.43 0.61 3.69
CA VAL A 120 5.37 -0.59 2.86
C VAL A 120 4.86 -0.21 1.47
N TYR A 121 5.55 -0.61 0.41
CA TYR A 121 5.16 -0.28 -0.96
C TYR A 121 5.12 -1.51 -1.85
N VAL A 122 4.06 -1.72 -2.64
CA VAL A 122 3.99 -2.80 -3.63
C VAL A 122 4.23 -2.25 -5.02
N ILE A 123 5.32 -2.70 -5.66
CA ILE A 123 5.72 -2.21 -6.98
C ILE A 123 5.61 -3.37 -7.99
N PRO A 124 4.80 -3.22 -9.05
CA PRO A 124 4.76 -4.18 -10.15
C PRO A 124 6.12 -4.31 -10.85
N GLU A 125 6.44 -5.50 -11.36
CA GLU A 125 7.64 -5.69 -12.18
C GLU A 125 7.60 -4.75 -13.41
N PHE A 126 8.72 -4.06 -13.66
CA PHE A 126 8.87 -3.17 -14.82
C PHE A 126 10.22 -3.38 -15.50
N TRP A 127 10.36 -2.91 -16.73
CA TRP A 127 11.59 -3.02 -17.52
C TRP A 127 12.48 -1.79 -17.32
N LEU A 128 13.79 -2.00 -17.20
CA LEU A 128 14.79 -0.92 -17.28
C LEU A 128 15.31 -0.85 -18.72
N GLY A 129 14.84 0.15 -19.48
CA GLY A 129 15.05 0.19 -20.93
C GLY A 129 14.37 -0.98 -21.64
N ASN A 130 14.97 -1.47 -22.73
CA ASN A 130 14.40 -2.56 -23.55
C ASN A 130 15.02 -3.94 -23.27
N THR A 131 16.02 -4.00 -22.39
CA THR A 131 16.95 -5.14 -22.31
C THR A 131 16.89 -5.89 -21.00
N TYR A 132 16.56 -5.21 -19.89
CA TYR A 132 16.61 -5.83 -18.58
C TYR A 132 15.26 -5.72 -17.89
N PRO A 133 14.59 -6.83 -17.55
CA PRO A 133 13.47 -6.76 -16.62
C PRO A 133 14.05 -6.31 -15.29
N CYS A 134 13.65 -5.12 -14.85
CA CYS A 134 14.11 -4.55 -13.59
C CYS A 134 13.38 -5.25 -12.46
N ARG A 135 14.01 -6.31 -11.97
CA ARG A 135 13.60 -6.97 -10.73
C ARG A 135 14.33 -6.25 -9.61
N LEU A 136 13.65 -5.30 -8.99
CA LEU A 136 14.15 -4.68 -7.75
C LEU A 136 14.21 -5.77 -6.67
N PHE A 137 15.31 -6.53 -6.58
CA PHE A 137 15.83 -7.19 -5.38
C PHE A 137 17.17 -7.88 -5.71
N ASN A 138 18.24 -7.49 -4.99
CA ASN A 138 19.45 -8.31 -4.87
C ASN A 138 19.10 -9.53 -4.01
N ASN A 139 19.16 -10.72 -4.62
CA ASN A 139 19.17 -12.07 -4.04
C ASN A 139 18.17 -12.38 -2.89
N TRP A 140 17.11 -13.13 -3.19
CA TRP A 140 17.02 -14.59 -2.98
C TRP A 140 15.58 -15.06 -3.30
N GLN A 141 15.53 -16.14 -4.08
CA GLN A 141 14.46 -17.06 -4.44
C GLN A 141 13.10 -16.58 -5.02
N LYS A 142 12.84 -17.20 -6.18
CA LYS A 142 11.70 -17.13 -7.08
C LYS A 142 10.35 -17.25 -6.37
N LEU A 143 9.48 -16.26 -6.55
CA LEU A 143 8.03 -16.36 -6.78
C LEU A 143 7.53 -15.03 -7.40
N GLY A 144 6.34 -15.07 -7.99
CA GLY A 144 5.81 -14.24 -9.09
C GLY A 144 5.75 -12.71 -8.94
N ARG A 145 5.11 -12.10 -9.94
CA ARG A 145 5.34 -10.75 -10.52
C ARG A 145 5.00 -9.51 -9.68
N ILE A 146 4.97 -9.60 -8.35
CA ILE A 146 4.69 -8.46 -7.49
C ILE A 146 5.60 -8.50 -6.25
N ARG A 147 6.29 -7.40 -5.94
CA ARG A 147 7.25 -7.32 -4.82
C ARG A 147 7.00 -6.09 -3.96
N VAL A 148 7.29 -6.25 -2.66
CA VAL A 148 7.03 -5.24 -1.63
C VAL A 148 8.35 -4.62 -1.17
N TYR A 149 8.38 -3.31 -0.95
CA TYR A 149 9.52 -2.49 -0.54
C TYR A 149 9.29 -1.97 0.88
N PHE A 150 10.35 -1.91 1.68
CA PHE A 150 10.36 -1.35 3.03
C PHE A 150 11.50 -0.35 3.17
N ARG A 151 11.28 0.78 3.83
CA ARG A 151 12.36 1.69 4.21
C ARG A 151 12.09 2.44 5.50
#